data_AF-V5GB06-F1
#
_entry.id   AF-V5GB06-F1
#
_cell.length_a   1.000
_cell.length_b   1.000
_cell.length_c   1.000
_cell.angle_alpha   90.00
_cell.angle_beta   90.00
_cell.angle_gamma   90.00
#
_symmetry.space_group_name_H-M   'P 1'
#
loop_
_entity.id
_entity.type
_entity.pdbx_description
1 polymer ?
#
loop_
_entity_poly.entity_id
_entity_poly.type
_entity_poly.pdbx_seq_one_letter_code
_entity_poly.pdbx_strand_id
1 'polypeptide(L)'
;GRSVKPRMGKYCWNRWLRKLWVLSTIDRLFWPVIIYPVYLAFGPWSVGYIVEDYIGVIFAWGIFVNGAYLPGSFTYAYGFIQLFTFQLPLMLIIANLAENRFQQLTLKPGKKLPIKRRICLHLPFLIVFCLQVSMAYLFWLAYGTLAFLLGPLRTWSLILAAVLYYQALNLPEKCIRRAAEVWQTPSETLNSDVNPIEKEN
;
A
#
# COMPACT_ATOMS: atom_id res chain seq x y z
N GLY A 1 1.79 -20.25 -39.82
CA GLY A 1 1.80 -20.28 -38.35
C GLY A 1 0.87 -19.22 -37.81
N ARG A 2 -0.08 -19.56 -36.94
CA ARG A 2 -0.98 -18.57 -36.31
C ARG A 2 -0.31 -18.00 -35.07
N SER A 3 0.05 -16.73 -35.12
CA SER A 3 0.52 -15.97 -33.97
C SER A 3 -0.65 -15.66 -33.03
N VAL A 4 -0.68 -16.31 -31.87
CA VAL A 4 -1.65 -16.04 -30.80
C VAL A 4 -1.32 -14.68 -30.18
N LYS A 5 -2.26 -13.73 -30.22
CA LYS A 5 -2.12 -12.43 -29.53
C LYS A 5 -1.92 -12.66 -28.03
N PRO A 6 -0.83 -12.19 -27.42
CA PRO A 6 -0.63 -12.31 -25.98
C PRO A 6 -1.64 -11.43 -25.24
N ARG A 7 -2.60 -12.04 -24.56
CA ARG A 7 -3.53 -11.37 -23.61
C ARG A 7 -2.83 -10.94 -22.30
N MET A 8 -1.57 -10.49 -22.37
CA MET A 8 -0.76 -10.17 -21.18
C MET A 8 -1.33 -9.03 -20.33
N GLY A 9 -1.95 -8.01 -20.95
CA GLY A 9 -2.49 -6.85 -20.23
C GLY A 9 -3.62 -7.20 -19.25
N LYS A 10 -4.55 -8.06 -19.67
CA LYS A 10 -5.64 -8.55 -18.79
C LYS A 10 -5.11 -9.42 -17.66
N TYR A 11 -4.05 -10.20 -17.89
CA TYR A 11 -3.49 -11.07 -16.85
C TYR A 11 -2.78 -10.28 -15.75
N CYS A 12 -1.99 -9.26 -16.12
CA CYS A 12 -1.37 -8.38 -15.13
C CYS A 12 -2.45 -7.59 -14.38
N TRP A 13 -3.38 -6.94 -15.09
CA TRP A 13 -4.46 -6.18 -14.47
C TRP A 13 -5.31 -7.03 -13.51
N ASN A 14 -5.73 -8.23 -13.94
CA ASN A 14 -6.50 -9.14 -13.09
C ASN A 14 -5.71 -9.60 -11.86
N ARG A 15 -4.39 -9.78 -12.00
CA ARG A 15 -3.50 -10.14 -10.89
C ARG A 15 -3.31 -8.98 -9.91
N TRP A 16 -3.34 -7.74 -10.40
CA TRP A 16 -3.29 -6.54 -9.57
C TRP A 16 -4.63 -6.30 -8.86
N LEU A 17 -5.74 -6.40 -9.58
CA LEU A 17 -7.08 -6.36 -9.00
C LEU A 17 -7.24 -7.40 -7.90
N ARG A 18 -6.84 -8.65 -8.13
CA ARG A 18 -6.94 -9.70 -7.11
C ARG A 18 -6.16 -9.35 -5.84
N LYS A 19 -4.94 -8.83 -5.98
CA LYS A 19 -4.11 -8.39 -4.85
C LYS A 19 -4.75 -7.22 -4.10
N LEU A 20 -5.29 -6.24 -4.83
CA LEU A 20 -6.01 -5.10 -4.24
C LEU A 20 -7.30 -5.53 -3.57
N TRP A 21 -8.00 -6.53 -4.12
CA TRP A 21 -9.22 -7.06 -3.55
C TRP A 21 -8.96 -7.79 -2.23
N VAL A 22 -7.91 -8.63 -2.18
CA VAL A 22 -7.46 -9.27 -0.93
C VAL A 22 -7.02 -8.22 0.09
N LEU A 23 -6.32 -7.15 -0.34
CA LEU A 23 -5.96 -6.04 0.54
C LEU A 23 -7.22 -5.33 1.10
N SER A 24 -8.25 -5.14 0.26
CA SER A 24 -9.52 -4.52 0.63
C SER A 24 -10.35 -5.38 1.59
N THR A 25 -10.20 -6.70 1.57
CA THR A 25 -10.88 -7.59 2.52
C THR A 25 -10.25 -7.52 3.92
N ILE A 26 -9.01 -7.01 4.03
CA ILE A 26 -8.28 -6.92 5.30
C ILE A 26 -8.36 -5.48 5.80
N ASP A 27 -9.42 -5.16 6.56
CA ASP A 27 -9.69 -3.81 7.08
C ASP A 27 -8.48 -3.18 7.80
N ARG A 28 -7.70 -4.01 8.51
CA ARG A 28 -6.48 -3.59 9.22
C ARG A 28 -5.38 -3.04 8.32
N LEU A 29 -5.25 -3.55 7.10
CA LEU A 29 -4.28 -3.06 6.11
C LEU A 29 -4.89 -1.97 5.22
N PHE A 30 -6.20 -2.02 4.99
CA PHE A 30 -6.92 -1.06 4.17
C PHE A 30 -6.95 0.34 4.81
N TRP A 31 -7.34 0.44 6.08
CA TRP A 31 -7.48 1.73 6.77
C TRP A 31 -6.20 2.58 6.75
N PRO A 32 -5.02 2.06 7.11
CA PRO A 32 -3.78 2.85 7.07
C PRO A 32 -3.39 3.25 5.64
N VAL A 33 -3.67 2.41 4.64
CA VAL A 33 -3.36 2.70 3.23
C VAL A 33 -4.24 3.81 2.64
N ILE A 34 -5.46 3.99 3.15
CA ILE A 34 -6.41 5.03 2.72
C ILE A 34 -6.31 6.30 3.56
N ILE A 35 -6.19 6.19 4.89
CA ILE A 35 -6.07 7.36 5.77
C ILE A 35 -4.81 8.15 5.44
N TYR A 36 -3.71 7.46 5.13
CA TYR A 36 -2.43 8.11 4.86
C TYR A 36 -2.45 9.09 3.66
N PRO A 37 -2.93 8.72 2.46
CA PRO A 37 -3.05 9.67 1.35
C PRO A 37 -4.11 10.76 1.60
N VAL A 38 -5.17 10.47 2.35
CA VAL A 38 -6.16 11.50 2.75
C VAL A 38 -5.50 12.52 3.68
N TYR A 39 -4.73 12.06 4.67
CA TYR A 39 -3.92 12.92 5.53
C TYR A 39 -2.89 13.70 4.71
N LEU A 40 -2.28 13.09 3.70
CA LEU A 40 -1.40 13.80 2.77
C LEU A 40 -2.12 14.91 2.02
N ALA A 41 -3.37 14.70 1.63
CA ALA A 41 -4.11 15.66 0.84
C ALA A 41 -4.58 16.88 1.65
N PHE A 42 -4.86 16.71 2.94
CA PHE A 42 -5.48 17.74 3.81
C PHE A 42 -4.64 18.16 5.02
N GLY A 43 -3.64 17.38 5.39
CA GLY A 43 -2.86 17.56 6.61
C GLY A 43 -1.57 18.37 6.38
N PRO A 44 -1.01 18.92 7.47
CA PRO A 44 0.32 19.51 7.43
C PRO A 44 1.35 18.40 7.18
N TRP A 45 2.21 18.64 6.21
CA TRP A 45 3.26 17.72 5.78
C TRP A 45 4.48 17.79 6.68
N SER A 46 4.89 19.01 7.02
CA SER A 46 5.97 19.26 7.95
C SER A 46 5.83 20.64 8.57
N VAL A 47 6.18 20.73 9.85
CA VAL A 47 6.30 22.00 10.58
C VAL A 47 7.76 22.17 10.99
N GLY A 48 8.39 23.28 10.63
CA GLY A 48 9.80 23.48 10.95
C GLY A 48 10.28 24.89 10.66
N TYR A 49 11.53 25.16 11.04
CA TYR A 49 12.20 26.41 10.72
C TYR A 49 12.60 26.39 9.25
N ILE A 50 11.98 27.26 8.45
CA ILE A 50 12.25 27.34 7.00
C ILE A 50 13.29 28.45 6.70
N VAL A 51 13.35 29.46 7.55
CA VAL A 51 14.34 30.55 7.57
C VAL A 51 14.69 30.79 9.05
N GLU A 52 15.93 31.17 9.35
CA GLU A 52 16.60 31.11 10.67
C GLU A 52 15.77 31.54 11.91
N ASP A 53 14.71 32.36 11.76
CA ASP A 53 13.83 32.77 12.87
C ASP A 53 12.31 32.48 12.69
N TYR A 54 11.89 31.85 11.59
CA TYR A 54 10.45 31.66 11.30
C TYR A 54 10.02 30.20 11.17
N ILE A 55 9.04 29.83 12.02
CA ILE A 55 8.33 28.56 11.93
C ILE A 55 7.35 28.63 10.75
N GLY A 56 7.51 27.68 9.82
CA GLY A 56 6.60 27.48 8.70
C GLY A 56 5.87 26.15 8.80
N VAL A 57 4.66 26.11 8.24
CA VAL A 57 3.87 24.90 8.06
C VAL A 57 3.74 24.62 6.56
N ILE A 58 4.19 23.45 6.15
CA ILE A 58 4.13 22.99 4.76
C ILE A 58 2.87 22.16 4.58
N PHE A 59 2.08 22.48 3.56
CA PHE A 59 0.93 21.70 3.10
C PHE A 59 1.14 21.26 1.65
N ALA A 60 0.27 20.37 1.18
CA ALA A 60 0.28 19.96 -0.23
C ALA A 60 0.10 21.14 -1.19
N TRP A 61 -0.73 22.11 -0.82
CA TRP A 61 -1.12 23.24 -1.66
C TRP A 61 -0.28 24.51 -1.45
N GLY A 62 0.57 24.56 -0.43
CA GLY A 62 1.30 25.79 -0.11
C GLY A 62 2.09 25.74 1.18
N ILE A 63 2.92 26.74 1.38
CA ILE A 63 3.68 26.93 2.61
C ILE A 63 3.17 28.19 3.30
N PHE A 64 2.84 28.08 4.58
CA PHE A 64 2.52 29.22 5.43
C PHE A 64 3.71 29.55 6.30
N VAL A 65 4.24 30.77 6.17
CA VAL A 65 5.35 31.27 7.00
C VAL A 65 4.99 32.66 7.50
N ASN A 66 4.96 32.85 8.82
CA ASN A 66 4.76 34.16 9.46
C ASN A 66 3.57 34.98 8.89
N GLY A 67 2.42 34.32 8.64
CA GLY A 67 1.22 34.97 8.09
C GLY A 67 1.25 35.22 6.57
N ALA A 68 2.36 34.96 5.88
CA ALA A 68 2.48 35.01 4.43
C ALA A 68 2.21 33.62 3.81
N TYR A 69 1.40 33.60 2.75
CA TYR A 69 1.12 32.41 1.96
C TYR A 69 2.00 32.38 0.72
N LEU A 70 2.85 31.35 0.63
CA LEU A 70 3.67 31.08 -0.54
C LEU A 70 2.97 29.99 -1.38
N PRO A 71 2.52 30.31 -2.61
CA PRO A 71 1.81 29.35 -3.45
C PRO A 71 2.71 28.15 -3.78
N GLY A 72 2.21 26.94 -3.46
CA GLY A 72 2.99 25.71 -3.41
C GLY A 72 2.91 24.84 -4.66
N SER A 73 3.15 25.38 -5.85
CA SER A 73 3.25 24.54 -7.06
C SER A 73 4.38 23.50 -6.94
N PHE A 74 5.50 23.87 -6.32
CA PHE A 74 6.60 22.96 -6.03
C PHE A 74 6.27 21.92 -4.95
N THR A 75 5.54 22.31 -3.90
CA THR A 75 5.12 21.35 -2.85
C THR A 75 4.15 20.33 -3.41
N TYR A 76 3.19 20.75 -4.26
CA TYR A 76 2.27 19.83 -4.92
C TYR A 76 2.99 18.78 -5.76
N ALA A 77 3.92 19.21 -6.63
CA ALA A 77 4.71 18.31 -7.46
C ALA A 77 5.50 17.31 -6.61
N TYR A 78 6.10 17.80 -5.51
CA TYR A 78 6.86 16.97 -4.59
C TYR A 78 5.99 15.89 -3.91
N GLY A 79 4.81 16.22 -3.39
CA GLY A 79 3.93 15.21 -2.79
C GLY A 79 3.32 14.25 -3.79
N PHE A 80 3.03 14.72 -5.01
CA PHE A 80 2.58 13.84 -6.09
C PHE A 80 3.65 12.81 -6.43
N ILE A 81 4.90 13.26 -6.65
CA ILE A 81 6.04 12.36 -6.86
C ILE A 81 6.19 11.42 -5.65
N GLN A 82 6.07 11.93 -4.42
CA GLN A 82 6.18 11.12 -3.23
C GLN A 82 5.09 10.03 -3.17
N LEU A 83 3.84 10.35 -3.51
CA LEU A 83 2.74 9.39 -3.56
C LEU A 83 3.01 8.31 -4.62
N PHE A 84 3.40 8.70 -5.83
CA PHE A 84 3.62 7.75 -6.92
C PHE A 84 4.87 6.89 -6.73
N THR A 85 5.96 7.47 -6.23
CA THR A 85 7.23 6.78 -6.06
C THR A 85 7.29 5.94 -4.79
N PHE A 86 6.53 6.29 -3.75
CA PHE A 86 6.60 5.57 -2.48
C PHE A 86 5.30 4.88 -2.09
N GLN A 87 4.15 5.55 -2.17
CA GLN A 87 2.87 4.94 -1.76
C GLN A 87 2.48 3.81 -2.70
N LEU A 88 2.62 3.99 -4.02
CA LEU A 88 2.27 2.93 -4.99
C LEU A 88 3.15 1.68 -4.83
N PRO A 89 4.50 1.76 -4.79
CA PRO A 89 5.31 0.56 -4.57
C PRO A 89 5.04 -0.09 -3.21
N LEU A 90 4.85 0.69 -2.15
CA LEU A 90 4.53 0.17 -0.82
C LEU A 90 3.22 -0.62 -0.83
N MET A 91 2.16 -0.06 -1.42
CA MET A 91 0.87 -0.72 -1.56
C MET A 91 1.01 -2.05 -2.33
N LEU A 92 1.79 -2.09 -3.40
CA LEU A 92 2.00 -3.30 -4.18
C LEU A 92 2.78 -4.37 -3.44
N ILE A 93 3.79 -3.97 -2.69
CA ILE A 93 4.59 -4.87 -1.85
C ILE A 93 3.70 -5.51 -0.78
N ILE A 94 2.89 -4.71 -0.08
CA ILE A 94 1.96 -5.22 0.94
C ILE A 94 0.93 -6.14 0.31
N ALA A 95 0.36 -5.76 -0.84
CA ALA A 95 -0.62 -6.58 -1.53
C ALA A 95 0.00 -7.91 -2.04
N ASN A 96 1.26 -7.90 -2.49
CA ASN A 96 2.02 -9.09 -2.84
C ASN A 96 2.29 -10.00 -1.62
N LEU A 97 2.57 -9.40 -0.47
CA LEU A 97 2.82 -10.12 0.78
C LEU A 97 1.53 -10.76 1.31
N ALA A 98 0.43 -10.00 1.33
CA ALA A 98 -0.90 -10.46 1.71
C ALA A 98 -1.38 -11.61 0.81
N GLU A 99 -1.26 -11.48 -0.51
CA GLU A 99 -1.61 -12.53 -1.46
C GLU A 99 -0.75 -13.79 -1.25
N ASN A 100 0.57 -13.68 -1.09
CA ASN A 100 1.40 -14.87 -0.84
C ASN A 100 1.05 -15.55 0.48
N ARG A 101 0.65 -14.81 1.52
CA ARG A 101 0.15 -15.37 2.78
C ARG A 101 -1.18 -16.07 2.60
N PHE A 102 -2.13 -15.45 1.90
CA PHE A 102 -3.42 -16.04 1.55
C PHE A 102 -3.23 -17.35 0.76
N GLN A 103 -2.37 -17.34 -0.26
CA GLN A 103 -2.04 -18.51 -1.06
C GLN A 103 -1.42 -19.65 -0.23
N GLN A 104 -0.55 -19.32 0.73
CA GLN A 104 0.06 -20.31 1.62
C GLN A 104 -0.95 -20.99 2.54
N LEU A 105 -1.93 -20.23 3.04
CA LEU A 105 -2.93 -20.76 3.98
C LEU A 105 -4.09 -21.48 3.27
N THR A 106 -4.53 -20.99 2.11
CA THR A 106 -5.69 -21.55 1.39
C THR A 106 -5.33 -22.72 0.46
N LEU A 107 -4.22 -22.65 -0.29
CA LEU A 107 -3.91 -23.66 -1.32
C LEU A 107 -2.86 -24.70 -0.89
N LYS A 108 -1.95 -24.36 0.04
CA LYS A 108 -0.85 -25.24 0.44
C LYS A 108 -0.50 -25.12 1.93
N PRO A 109 -1.45 -25.41 2.84
CA PRO A 109 -1.18 -25.38 4.26
C PRO A 109 0.04 -26.25 4.58
N GLY A 110 1.05 -25.66 5.23
CA GLY A 110 2.27 -26.37 5.67
C GLY A 110 3.45 -26.43 4.69
N LYS A 111 3.32 -26.03 3.41
CA LYS A 111 4.50 -25.95 2.51
C LYS A 111 5.25 -24.62 2.69
N LYS A 112 6.44 -24.68 3.30
CA LYS A 112 7.34 -23.52 3.42
C LYS A 112 7.76 -23.04 2.03
N LEU A 113 7.55 -21.75 1.75
CA LEU A 113 8.01 -21.12 0.51
C LEU A 113 9.55 -21.19 0.42
N PRO A 114 10.15 -21.47 -0.74
CA PRO A 114 11.60 -21.45 -0.89
C PRO A 114 12.18 -20.10 -0.47
N ILE A 115 13.29 -20.13 0.24
CA ILE A 115 13.96 -18.95 0.84
C ILE A 115 14.20 -17.87 -0.23
N LYS A 116 14.65 -18.24 -1.44
CA LYS A 116 14.84 -17.32 -2.57
C LYS A 116 13.59 -16.51 -2.92
N ARG A 117 12.41 -17.14 -2.90
CA ARG A 117 11.14 -16.46 -3.18
C ARG A 117 10.72 -15.55 -2.04
N ARG A 118 11.02 -15.95 -0.80
CA ARG A 118 10.83 -15.09 0.38
C ARG A 118 11.74 -13.85 0.29
N ILE A 119 13.02 -14.02 -0.02
CA ILE A 119 13.97 -12.92 -0.20
C ILE A 119 13.53 -12.01 -1.34
N CYS A 120 13.17 -12.55 -2.51
CA CYS A 120 12.70 -11.76 -3.66
C CYS A 120 11.43 -10.94 -3.34
N LEU A 121 10.61 -11.38 -2.38
CA LEU A 121 9.43 -10.65 -1.93
C LEU A 121 9.79 -9.49 -0.96
N HIS A 122 10.77 -9.69 -0.09
CA HIS A 122 11.20 -8.69 0.90
C HIS A 122 12.25 -7.70 0.36
N LEU A 123 13.03 -8.10 -0.65
CA LEU A 123 14.07 -7.28 -1.26
C LEU A 123 13.53 -5.92 -1.81
N PRO A 124 12.43 -5.86 -2.57
CA PRO A 124 11.90 -4.58 -3.04
C PRO A 124 11.43 -3.69 -1.89
N PHE A 125 10.90 -4.28 -0.80
CA PHE A 125 10.55 -3.52 0.41
C PHE A 125 11.79 -2.89 1.03
N LEU A 126 12.86 -3.66 1.21
CA LEU A 126 14.11 -3.18 1.79
C LEU A 126 14.71 -2.05 0.95
N ILE A 127 14.72 -2.19 -0.37
CA ILE A 127 15.23 -1.15 -1.29
C ILE A 127 14.42 0.15 -1.14
N VAL A 128 13.08 0.07 -1.20
CA VAL A 128 12.22 1.25 -1.06
C VAL A 128 12.34 1.87 0.33
N PHE A 129 12.45 1.06 1.38
CA PHE A 129 12.62 1.50 2.76
C PHE A 129 13.96 2.21 2.96
N CYS A 130 15.07 1.63 2.48
CA CYS A 130 16.39 2.27 2.52
C CYS A 130 16.39 3.61 1.76
N LEU A 131 15.75 3.67 0.58
CA LEU A 131 15.62 4.91 -0.17
C LEU A 131 14.85 5.97 0.61
N GLN A 132 13.77 5.59 1.30
CA GLN A 132 13.03 6.53 2.16
C GLN A 132 13.86 7.02 3.34
N VAL A 133 14.63 6.14 4.00
CA VAL A 133 15.55 6.52 5.07
C VAL A 133 16.59 7.52 4.56
N SER A 134 17.22 7.25 3.42
CA SER A 134 18.22 8.15 2.83
C SER A 134 17.62 9.51 2.48
N MET A 135 16.43 9.53 1.88
CA MET A 135 15.74 10.78 1.58
C MET A 135 15.38 11.54 2.86
N ALA A 136 14.90 10.85 3.90
CA ALA A 136 14.54 11.44 5.18
C ALA A 136 15.76 12.00 5.90
N TYR A 137 16.91 11.34 5.78
CA TYR A 137 18.20 11.82 6.27
C TYR A 137 18.66 13.10 5.55
N LEU A 138 18.57 13.16 4.22
CA LEU A 138 18.87 14.38 3.46
C LEU A 138 17.95 15.54 3.84
N PHE A 139 16.67 15.25 4.09
CA PHE A 139 15.70 16.26 4.54
C PHE A 139 16.03 16.75 5.95
N TRP A 140 16.42 15.86 6.86
CA TRP A 140 16.89 16.23 8.19
C TRP A 140 18.11 17.13 8.14
N LEU A 141 19.06 16.84 7.25
CA LEU A 141 20.24 17.67 7.05
C LEU A 141 19.90 19.09 6.54
N ALA A 142 18.88 19.20 5.67
CA ALA A 142 18.49 20.46 5.05
C ALA A 142 17.57 21.34 5.93
N TYR A 143 16.68 20.74 6.71
CA TYR A 143 15.63 21.47 7.46
C TYR A 143 15.71 21.29 8.99
N GLY A 144 16.69 20.53 9.48
CA GLY A 144 16.93 20.32 10.91
C GLY A 144 15.99 19.33 11.59
N THR A 145 16.18 19.17 12.90
CA THR A 145 15.50 18.18 13.75
C THR A 145 13.99 18.43 13.87
N LEU A 146 13.56 19.69 13.93
CA LEU A 146 12.15 20.04 14.10
C LEU A 146 11.31 19.70 12.87
N ALA A 147 11.76 20.07 11.68
CA ALA A 147 11.09 19.70 10.43
C ALA A 147 11.04 18.17 10.23
N PHE A 148 12.05 17.45 10.72
CA PHE A 148 12.10 16.00 10.68
C PHE A 148 11.13 15.34 11.67
N LEU A 149 11.09 15.81 12.92
CA LEU A 149 10.22 15.24 13.97
C LEU A 149 8.75 15.59 13.72
N LEU A 150 8.47 16.85 13.37
CA LEU A 150 7.16 17.36 13.00
C LEU A 150 6.90 17.25 11.50
N GLY A 151 7.59 16.32 10.82
CA GLY A 151 7.41 15.97 9.42
C GLY A 151 6.61 14.68 9.27
N PRO A 152 5.31 14.63 9.65
CA PRO A 152 4.50 13.41 9.54
C PRO A 152 4.47 12.86 8.11
N LEU A 153 4.76 13.70 7.10
CA LEU A 153 4.96 13.27 5.72
C LEU A 153 6.06 12.20 5.54
N ARG A 154 7.15 12.27 6.32
CA ARG A 154 8.35 11.44 6.11
C ARG A 154 8.50 10.40 7.21
N THR A 155 8.48 10.82 8.48
CA THR A 155 8.66 9.91 9.63
C THR A 155 7.47 8.99 9.82
N TRP A 156 6.25 9.52 9.71
CA TRP A 156 5.03 8.73 9.83
C TRP A 156 4.84 7.76 8.66
N SER A 157 5.24 8.14 7.44
CA SER A 157 5.33 7.21 6.30
C SER A 157 6.19 5.98 6.63
N LEU A 158 7.35 6.22 7.24
CA LEU A 158 8.30 5.18 7.59
C LEU A 158 7.73 4.24 8.66
N ILE A 159 7.10 4.82 9.69
CA ILE A 159 6.41 4.09 10.76
C ILE A 159 5.25 3.29 10.17
N LEU A 160 4.43 3.89 9.31
CA LEU A 160 3.31 3.24 8.65
C LEU A 160 3.78 2.05 7.81
N ALA A 161 4.84 2.22 7.03
CA ALA A 161 5.43 1.14 6.24
C ALA A 161 5.91 -0.01 7.13
N ALA A 162 6.58 0.28 8.26
CA ALA A 162 7.03 -0.71 9.22
C ALA A 162 5.85 -1.43 9.91
N VAL A 163 4.84 -0.69 10.34
CA VAL A 163 3.62 -1.22 10.98
C VAL A 163 2.84 -2.09 10.00
N LEU A 164 2.61 -1.62 8.76
CA LEU A 164 1.94 -2.39 7.72
C LEU A 164 2.70 -3.66 7.36
N TYR A 165 4.03 -3.58 7.30
CA TYR A 165 4.88 -4.75 7.08
C TYR A 165 4.77 -5.75 8.24
N TYR A 166 4.82 -5.28 9.48
CA TYR A 166 4.64 -6.11 10.67
C TYR A 166 3.26 -6.76 10.72
N GLN A 167 2.20 -6.00 10.39
CA GLN A 167 0.84 -6.52 10.32
C GLN A 167 0.71 -7.57 9.22
N ALA A 168 1.25 -7.32 8.02
CA ALA A 168 1.24 -8.28 6.92
C ALA A 168 1.99 -9.58 7.24
N LEU A 169 3.01 -9.52 8.11
CA LEU A 169 3.69 -10.71 8.62
C LEU A 169 2.88 -11.46 9.69
N ASN A 170 2.18 -10.76 10.58
CA ASN A 170 1.42 -11.34 11.69
C ASN A 170 -0.08 -11.47 11.40
N LEU A 171 -0.46 -11.58 10.13
CA LEU A 171 -1.87 -11.62 9.76
C LEU A 171 -2.56 -12.85 10.38
N PRO A 172 -3.61 -12.67 11.21
CA PRO A 172 -4.25 -13.78 11.90
C PRO A 172 -5.02 -14.66 10.90
N GLU A 173 -4.81 -15.97 11.00
CA GLU A 173 -5.42 -16.97 10.12
C GLU A 173 -6.95 -16.87 10.07
N LYS A 174 -7.60 -16.39 11.14
CA LYS A 174 -9.04 -16.16 11.22
C LYS A 174 -9.56 -15.14 10.21
N CYS A 175 -8.83 -14.04 9.99
CA CYS A 175 -9.21 -13.02 9.01
C CYS A 175 -9.04 -13.54 7.58
N ILE A 176 -8.01 -14.34 7.35
CA ILE A 176 -7.75 -14.99 6.07
C ILE A 176 -8.80 -16.04 5.76
N ARG A 177 -9.26 -16.79 6.76
CA ARG A 177 -10.33 -17.79 6.61
C ARG A 177 -11.66 -17.14 6.22
N ARG A 178 -12.06 -16.04 6.85
CA ARG A 178 -13.25 -15.28 6.43
C ARG A 178 -13.16 -14.76 5.00
N ALA A 179 -11.99 -14.25 4.60
CA ALA A 179 -11.76 -13.88 3.21
C ALA A 179 -11.87 -15.10 2.28
N ALA A 180 -11.31 -16.25 2.67
CA ALA A 180 -11.40 -17.48 1.89
C ALA A 180 -12.83 -18.03 1.78
N GLU A 181 -13.65 -17.89 2.83
CA GLU A 181 -15.08 -18.27 2.83
C GLU A 181 -15.86 -17.46 1.77
N VAL A 182 -15.60 -16.15 1.63
CA VAL A 182 -16.17 -15.32 0.54
C VAL A 182 -15.69 -15.75 -0.85
N TRP A 183 -14.46 -16.27 -0.95
CA TRP A 183 -13.94 -16.84 -2.21
C TRP A 183 -14.51 -18.22 -2.53
N GLN A 184 -14.94 -18.96 -1.51
CA GLN A 184 -15.46 -20.32 -1.61
C GLN A 184 -16.98 -20.37 -1.70
N THR A 185 -17.72 -19.28 -1.44
CA THR A 185 -19.16 -19.21 -1.77
C THR A 185 -19.32 -19.51 -3.25
N PRO A 186 -19.76 -20.72 -3.62
CA PRO A 186 -19.71 -21.14 -5.00
C PRO A 186 -20.84 -20.44 -5.74
N SER A 187 -20.58 -20.11 -6.99
CA SER A 187 -21.57 -20.14 -8.05
C SER A 187 -22.17 -21.56 -8.22
N GLU A 188 -22.62 -22.21 -7.14
CA GLU A 188 -23.37 -23.48 -7.14
C GLU A 188 -24.88 -23.24 -7.00
N THR A 189 -25.29 -22.05 -6.57
CA THR A 189 -26.72 -21.66 -6.55
C THR A 189 -27.28 -21.31 -7.94
N LEU A 190 -26.47 -21.35 -9.01
CA LEU A 190 -26.96 -21.14 -10.39
C LEU A 190 -27.10 -22.44 -11.20
N ASN A 191 -26.62 -23.59 -10.70
CA ASN A 191 -26.77 -24.88 -11.38
C ASN A 191 -27.76 -25.83 -10.69
N SER A 192 -28.22 -25.50 -9.48
CA SER A 192 -29.21 -26.30 -8.74
C SER A 192 -30.67 -25.92 -9.02
N ASP A 193 -30.92 -24.71 -9.55
CA ASP A 193 -32.28 -24.23 -9.83
C ASP A 193 -32.76 -24.47 -11.28
N VAL A 194 -31.94 -25.06 -12.16
CA VAL A 194 -32.31 -25.33 -13.57
C VAL A 194 -32.71 -26.80 -13.81
N ASN A 195 -32.91 -27.61 -12.77
CA ASN A 195 -33.32 -29.00 -12.98
C ASN A 195 -34.30 -29.62 -11.97
N PRO A 196 -35.45 -28.98 -11.69
CA PRO A 196 -36.66 -29.72 -11.39
C PRO A 196 -37.55 -29.75 -12.66
N ILE A 197 -38.07 -30.93 -13.00
CA ILE A 197 -39.08 -31.20 -14.05
C ILE A 197 -38.51 -31.61 -15.44
N GLU A 198 -37.85 -32.77 -15.52
CA GLU A 198 -37.97 -33.64 -16.71
C GLU A 198 -37.69 -35.11 -16.36
N LYS A 199 -38.46 -35.63 -15.39
CA LYS A 199 -38.60 -37.07 -15.13
C LYS A 199 -40.02 -37.40 -14.67
N GLU A 200 -41.01 -37.10 -15.50
CA GLU A 200 -42.28 -37.81 -15.47
C GLU A 200 -42.97 -37.67 -16.84
N ASN A 201 -43.41 -38.82 -17.37
CA ASN A 201 -44.03 -39.11 -18.68
C ASN A 201 -43.08 -39.57 -19.80
#